data_AF-A0A7W0HBL3-F1
#
_entry.id   AF-A0A7W0HBL3-F1
#
_cell.length_a   1.000
_cell.length_b   1.000
_cell.length_c   1.000
_cell.angle_alpha   90.00
_cell.angle_beta   90.00
_cell.angle_gamma   90.00
#
_symmetry.space_group_name_H-M   'P 1'
#
loop_
_entity.id
_entity.type
_entity.pdbx_description
1 polymer ?
#
loop_
_entity_poly.entity_id
_entity_poly.type
_entity_poly.pdbx_seq_one_letter_code
_entity_poly.pdbx_strand_id
1 'polypeptide(L)'
;MDFNKLTLGDRIVLAAGILLVIDLLFLPWHNIDLGILSVKRTGVQSPNGFYGILAVLLAIVMVAQIVTARLTTAKLPEIPVPWGRVHLIAGVAALALLLLKLVVETDFLGFGAWLGIILAAALAFGGFTVNKESSASSGGFIA
;
A
#
# COMPACT_ATOMS: atom_id res chain seq x y z
N MET A 1 -23.37 -0.32 -2.66
CA MET A 1 -22.14 0.24 -2.06
C MET A 1 -22.23 1.75 -2.20
N ASP A 2 -22.05 2.50 -1.12
CA ASP A 2 -22.18 3.97 -1.10
C ASP A 2 -20.80 4.62 -0.99
N PHE A 3 -20.27 5.09 -2.12
CA PHE A 3 -18.94 5.69 -2.21
C PHE A 3 -18.86 7.12 -1.66
N ASN A 4 -20.00 7.73 -1.31
CA ASN A 4 -20.03 9.06 -0.70
C ASN A 4 -19.55 9.05 0.76
N LYS A 5 -19.47 7.87 1.38
CA LYS A 5 -18.96 7.69 2.75
C LYS A 5 -17.44 7.69 2.87
N LEU A 6 -16.73 7.68 1.74
CA LEU A 6 -15.27 7.64 1.71
C LEU A 6 -14.68 9.03 1.89
N THR A 7 -13.80 9.20 2.87
CA THR A 7 -13.00 10.41 3.03
C THR A 7 -11.97 10.53 1.90
N LEU A 8 -11.26 11.66 1.83
CA LEU A 8 -10.19 11.84 0.87
C LEU A 8 -9.04 10.86 1.14
N GLY A 9 -8.66 10.68 2.42
CA GLY A 9 -7.69 9.67 2.82
C GLY A 9 -8.09 8.26 2.38
N ASP A 10 -9.35 7.88 2.60
CA ASP A 10 -9.85 6.55 2.24
C ASP A 10 -9.73 6.30 0.71
N ARG A 11 -10.09 7.30 -0.10
CA ARG A 11 -10.00 7.21 -1.56
C ARG A 11 -8.56 7.03 -2.05
N ILE A 12 -7.61 7.76 -1.45
CA ILE A 12 -6.19 7.64 -1.79
C ILE A 12 -5.68 6.24 -1.45
N VAL A 13 -5.97 5.74 -0.25
CA VAL A 13 -5.54 4.40 0.17
C VAL A 13 -6.14 3.33 -0.73
N LEU A 14 -7.43 3.42 -1.09
CA LEU A 14 -8.06 2.47 -1.99
C LEU A 14 -7.41 2.49 -3.38
N ALA A 15 -7.25 3.68 -3.98
CA ALA A 15 -6.65 3.81 -5.30
C ALA A 15 -5.19 3.35 -5.31
N ALA A 16 -4.36 3.89 -4.42
CA ALA A 16 -2.94 3.56 -4.35
C ALA A 16 -2.71 2.10 -3.93
N GLY A 17 -3.46 1.58 -2.97
CA GLY A 17 -3.34 0.20 -2.49
C GLY A 17 -3.71 -0.82 -3.55
N ILE A 18 -4.83 -0.63 -4.26
CA ILE A 18 -5.22 -1.52 -5.36
C ILE A 18 -4.19 -1.48 -6.49
N LEU A 19 -3.76 -0.28 -6.90
CA LEU A 19 -2.74 -0.14 -7.94
C LEU A 19 -1.40 -0.75 -7.51
N LEU A 20 -0.99 -0.61 -6.25
CA LEU A 20 0.25 -1.20 -5.74
C LEU A 20 0.19 -2.73 -5.75
N VAL A 21 -0.95 -3.33 -5.40
CA VAL A 21 -1.15 -4.78 -5.51
C VAL A 21 -1.02 -5.24 -6.96
N ILE A 22 -1.63 -4.50 -7.90
CA ILE A 22 -1.53 -4.82 -9.34
C ILE A 22 -0.07 -4.71 -9.82
N ASP A 23 0.62 -3.63 -9.45
CA ASP A 23 2.02 -3.42 -9.80
C ASP A 23 2.92 -4.57 -9.30
N LEU A 24 2.84 -4.89 -8.01
CA LEU A 24 3.69 -5.91 -7.40
C LEU A 24 3.44 -7.33 -7.92
N LEU A 25 2.20 -7.64 -8.34
CA LEU A 25 1.81 -8.97 -8.80
C LEU A 25 1.99 -9.16 -10.31
N PHE A 26 1.86 -8.12 -11.12
CA PHE A 26 1.78 -8.26 -12.58
C PHE A 26 2.84 -7.49 -13.36
N LEU A 27 3.40 -6.41 -12.82
CA LEU A 27 4.37 -5.60 -13.55
C LEU A 27 5.80 -6.15 -13.38
N PRO A 28 6.64 -6.03 -14.42
CA PRO A 28 8.04 -6.43 -14.35
C PRO A 28 8.81 -5.48 -13.44
N TRP A 29 9.20 -5.98 -12.28
CA TRP A 29 10.08 -5.32 -11.33
C TRP A 29 11.55 -5.58 -11.64
N HIS A 30 11.86 -6.77 -12.16
CA HIS A 30 13.16 -7.07 -12.75
C HIS A 30 12.96 -7.61 -14.17
N ASN A 31 13.75 -7.11 -15.11
CA ASN A 31 13.71 -7.53 -16.50
C ASN A 31 15.13 -7.71 -17.04
N ILE A 32 15.44 -8.95 -17.40
CA ILE A 32 16.71 -9.31 -18.06
C ILE A 32 16.39 -9.63 -19.50
N ASP A 33 17.04 -8.94 -20.42
CA ASP A 33 16.94 -9.18 -21.86
C ASP A 33 18.32 -9.57 -22.40
N LEU A 34 18.44 -10.81 -22.90
CA LEU A 34 19.65 -11.37 -23.51
C LEU A 34 19.50 -11.51 -25.03
N GLY A 35 18.55 -10.81 -25.64
CA GLY A 35 18.28 -10.80 -27.09
C GLY A 35 17.49 -12.02 -27.57
N ILE A 36 17.89 -13.24 -27.19
CA ILE A 36 17.17 -14.48 -27.53
C ILE A 36 16.26 -14.99 -26.39
N LEU A 37 16.48 -14.49 -25.18
CA LEU A 37 15.78 -14.88 -23.95
C LEU A 37 15.48 -13.63 -23.14
N SER A 38 14.20 -13.41 -22.83
CA SER A 38 13.75 -12.36 -21.91
C SER A 38 13.11 -13.00 -20.69
N VAL A 39 13.60 -12.64 -19.51
CA VAL A 39 13.06 -13.12 -18.22
C VAL A 39 12.55 -11.92 -17.44
N LYS A 40 11.24 -11.91 -17.22
CA LYS A 40 10.55 -10.89 -16.41
C LYS A 40 10.19 -11.48 -15.06
N ARG A 41 10.44 -10.72 -14.00
CA ARG A 41 10.07 -11.09 -12.62
C ARG A 41 9.30 -9.96 -11.97
N THR A 42 8.27 -10.33 -11.22
CA THR A 42 7.36 -9.39 -10.54
C THR A 42 7.91 -8.98 -9.18
N GLY A 43 7.30 -7.99 -8.53
CA GLY A 43 7.77 -7.44 -7.25
C GLY A 43 7.78 -8.47 -6.10
N VAL A 44 6.92 -9.49 -6.20
CA VAL A 44 6.82 -10.60 -5.23
C VAL A 44 7.74 -11.78 -5.54
N GLN A 45 8.42 -11.76 -6.69
CA GLN A 45 9.36 -12.80 -7.10
C GLN A 45 10.80 -12.42 -6.74
N SER A 46 11.72 -13.38 -6.91
CA SER A 46 13.15 -13.13 -6.71
C SER A 46 13.67 -12.06 -7.67
N PRO A 47 14.67 -11.26 -7.27
CA PRO A 47 15.38 -11.31 -5.98
C PRO A 47 14.57 -10.74 -4.81
N ASN A 48 14.78 -11.29 -3.61
CA ASN A 48 14.18 -10.79 -2.36
C ASN A 48 12.66 -10.54 -2.42
N GLY A 49 11.92 -11.48 -3.02
CA GLY A 49 10.45 -11.39 -3.17
C GLY A 49 9.68 -11.23 -1.87
N PHE A 50 10.27 -11.65 -0.75
CA PHE A 50 9.71 -11.53 0.60
C PHE A 50 9.25 -10.11 0.94
N TYR A 51 10.05 -9.09 0.64
CA TYR A 51 9.68 -7.69 0.91
C TYR A 51 8.46 -7.25 0.08
N GLY A 52 8.39 -7.67 -1.18
CA GLY A 52 7.24 -7.42 -2.05
C GLY A 52 5.98 -8.12 -1.54
N ILE A 53 6.10 -9.36 -1.06
CA ILE A 53 4.98 -10.12 -0.47
C ILE A 53 4.43 -9.39 0.76
N LEU A 54 5.31 -8.95 1.68
CA LEU A 54 4.88 -8.19 2.85
C LEU A 54 4.20 -6.87 2.47
N ALA A 55 4.73 -6.14 1.48
CA ALA A 55 4.12 -4.90 0.99
C ALA A 55 2.73 -5.15 0.37
N VAL A 56 2.56 -6.22 -0.42
CA VAL A 56 1.26 -6.63 -0.97
C VAL A 56 0.27 -6.92 0.17
N LEU A 57 0.68 -7.68 1.19
CA LEU A 57 -0.18 -8.01 2.31
C LEU A 57 -0.62 -6.76 3.08
N LEU A 58 0.28 -5.82 3.33
CA LEU A 58 -0.06 -4.55 3.97
C LEU A 58 -1.05 -3.74 3.13
N ALA A 59 -0.83 -3.63 1.82
CA ALA A 59 -1.75 -2.94 0.92
C ALA A 59 -3.14 -3.58 0.90
N ILE A 60 -3.22 -4.92 0.83
CA ILE A 60 -4.49 -5.68 0.89
C ILE A 60 -5.19 -5.44 2.22
N VAL A 61 -4.49 -5.50 3.35
CA VAL A 61 -5.09 -5.29 4.68
C VAL A 61 -5.64 -3.87 4.82
N MET A 62 -4.90 -2.85 4.35
CA MET A 62 -5.36 -1.46 4.37
C MET A 62 -6.63 -1.28 3.53
N VAL A 63 -6.64 -1.80 2.30
CA VAL A 63 -7.81 -1.76 1.40
C VAL A 63 -9.00 -2.50 2.01
N ALA A 64 -8.79 -3.73 2.49
CA ALA A 64 -9.84 -4.55 3.08
C ALA A 64 -10.46 -3.88 4.30
N GLN A 65 -9.64 -3.29 5.18
CA GLN A 65 -10.12 -2.60 6.37
C GLN A 65 -11.04 -1.43 6.00
N ILE A 66 -10.67 -0.58 5.02
CA ILE A 66 -11.49 0.56 4.60
C ILE A 66 -12.79 0.08 3.96
N VAL A 67 -12.72 -0.92 3.08
CA VAL A 67 -13.91 -1.50 2.44
C VAL A 67 -14.86 -2.04 3.52
N THR A 68 -14.36 -2.78 4.49
CA THR A 68 -15.16 -3.29 5.61
C THR A 68 -15.73 -2.14 6.46
N ALA A 69 -14.90 -1.16 6.85
CA ALA A 69 -15.30 -0.06 7.73
C ALA A 69 -16.32 0.90 7.11
N ARG A 70 -16.24 1.15 5.80
CA ARG A 70 -16.98 2.23 5.13
C ARG A 70 -18.09 1.72 4.21
N LEU A 71 -17.89 0.55 3.61
CA LEU A 71 -18.77 0.03 2.57
C LEU A 71 -19.62 -1.16 3.03
N THR A 72 -19.38 -1.66 4.25
CA THR A 72 -20.18 -2.73 4.86
C THR A 72 -20.82 -2.28 6.18
N THR A 73 -21.75 -3.08 6.71
CA THR A 73 -22.36 -2.88 8.03
C THR A 73 -21.63 -3.63 9.15
N ALA A 74 -20.51 -4.30 8.83
CA ALA A 74 -19.75 -5.06 9.80
C ALA A 74 -19.07 -4.12 10.81
N LYS A 75 -19.21 -4.42 12.10
CA LYS A 75 -18.47 -3.72 13.16
C LYS A 75 -17.06 -4.30 13.22
N LEU A 76 -16.07 -3.45 13.01
CA LEU A 76 -14.68 -3.84 13.23
C LEU A 76 -14.40 -3.94 14.73
N PRO A 77 -13.60 -4.92 15.17
CA PRO A 77 -13.18 -5.01 16.56
C PRO A 77 -12.39 -3.76 16.94
N GLU A 78 -12.63 -3.28 18.16
CA GLU A 78 -11.87 -2.19 18.74
C GLU A 78 -10.50 -2.72 19.17
N ILE A 79 -9.45 -2.07 18.67
CA ILE A 79 -8.07 -2.38 19.02
C ILE A 79 -7.48 -1.19 19.80
N PRO A 80 -6.47 -1.39 20.66
CA PRO A 80 -5.90 -0.32 21.49
C PRO A 80 -5.31 0.86 20.67
N VAL A 81 -5.02 0.64 19.40
CA VAL A 81 -4.44 1.63 18.49
C VAL A 81 -5.51 2.11 17.50
N PRO A 82 -5.74 3.43 17.37
CA PRO A 82 -6.71 3.94 16.40
C PRO A 82 -6.40 3.49 14.97
N TRP A 83 -7.43 3.11 14.21
CA TRP A 83 -7.28 2.61 12.83
C TRP A 83 -6.53 3.59 11.91
N GLY A 84 -6.71 4.89 12.08
CA GLY A 84 -5.92 5.89 11.34
C GLY A 84 -4.41 5.78 11.59
N ARG A 85 -4.00 5.53 12.83
CA ARG A 85 -2.59 5.31 13.17
C ARG A 85 -2.07 3.99 12.59
N VAL A 86 -2.91 2.94 12.59
CA VAL A 86 -2.57 1.67 11.93
C VAL A 86 -2.31 1.87 10.43
N HIS A 87 -3.13 2.64 9.73
CA HIS A 87 -2.93 2.94 8.31
C HIS A 87 -1.68 3.76 8.03
N LEU A 88 -1.36 4.73 8.88
CA LEU A 88 -0.09 5.46 8.77
C LEU A 88 1.10 4.52 8.91
N ILE A 89 1.13 3.69 9.95
CA ILE A 89 2.23 2.74 10.20
C ILE A 89 2.34 1.73 9.06
N ALA A 90 1.21 1.15 8.63
CA ALA A 90 1.18 0.15 7.55
C ALA A 90 1.65 0.74 6.21
N GLY A 91 1.21 1.95 5.86
CA GLY A 91 1.62 2.60 4.61
C GLY A 91 3.11 2.95 4.62
N VAL A 92 3.63 3.49 5.73
CA VAL A 92 5.08 3.76 5.88
C VAL A 92 5.89 2.47 5.86
N ALA A 93 5.42 1.41 6.51
CA ALA A 93 6.08 0.10 6.49
C ALA A 93 6.12 -0.48 5.07
N ALA A 94 5.02 -0.39 4.30
CA ALA A 94 5.00 -0.82 2.91
C ALA A 94 6.02 -0.06 2.05
N LEU A 95 6.09 1.27 2.19
CA LEU A 95 7.10 2.08 1.51
C LEU A 95 8.52 1.68 1.92
N ALA A 96 8.78 1.54 3.21
CA ALA A 96 10.10 1.15 3.73
C ALA A 96 10.53 -0.23 3.24
N LEU A 97 9.62 -1.21 3.18
CA LEU A 97 9.90 -2.54 2.65
C LEU A 97 10.28 -2.51 1.17
N LEU A 98 9.59 -1.71 0.36
CA LEU A 98 9.90 -1.60 -1.07
C LEU A 98 11.19 -0.81 -1.33
N LEU A 99 11.45 0.25 -0.57
CA LEU A 99 12.74 0.94 -0.62
C LEU A 99 13.89 0.01 -0.20
N LEU A 100 13.68 -0.80 0.85
CA LEU A 100 14.66 -1.81 1.26
C LEU A 100 14.89 -2.83 0.16
N LYS A 101 13.83 -3.34 -0.49
CA LYS A 101 13.96 -4.24 -1.64
C LYS A 101 14.81 -3.61 -2.75
N LEU A 102 14.58 -2.34 -3.06
CA LEU A 102 15.30 -1.60 -4.11
C LEU A 102 16.78 -1.37 -3.76
N VAL A 103 17.09 -1.08 -2.49
CA VAL A 103 18.48 -0.86 -2.03
C VAL A 103 19.26 -2.18 -1.97
N VAL A 104 18.60 -3.28 -1.61
CA VAL A 104 19.24 -4.60 -1.55
C VAL A 104 19.47 -5.18 -2.96
N GLU A 105 18.61 -4.86 -3.92
CA GLU A 105 18.73 -5.32 -5.30
C GLU A 105 18.50 -4.17 -6.29
N THR A 106 19.60 -3.67 -6.86
CA THR A 106 19.59 -2.58 -7.84
C THR A 106 19.72 -3.06 -9.29
N ASP A 107 19.92 -4.35 -9.51
CA ASP A 107 20.18 -4.86 -10.86
C ASP A 107 18.89 -5.15 -11.63
N PHE A 108 18.95 -4.89 -12.94
CA PHE A 108 17.90 -5.22 -13.92
C PHE A 108 16.52 -4.64 -13.59
N LEU A 109 16.46 -3.45 -12.97
CA LEU A 109 15.22 -2.82 -12.57
C LEU A 109 14.30 -2.55 -13.76
N GLY A 110 13.07 -3.06 -13.67
CA GLY A 110 11.99 -2.80 -14.61
C GLY A 110 11.16 -1.58 -14.22
N PHE A 111 10.24 -1.21 -15.12
CA PHE A 111 9.31 -0.08 -14.89
C PHE A 111 8.47 -0.25 -13.61
N GLY A 112 8.08 -1.47 -13.27
CA GLY A 112 7.28 -1.75 -12.08
C GLY A 112 7.97 -1.34 -10.78
N ALA A 113 9.30 -1.44 -10.70
CA ALA A 113 10.04 -1.03 -9.51
C ALA A 113 9.85 0.46 -9.20
N TRP A 114 9.94 1.33 -10.22
CA TRP A 114 9.77 2.77 -10.05
C TRP A 114 8.33 3.17 -9.77
N LEU A 115 7.38 2.58 -10.50
CA LEU A 115 5.96 2.82 -10.28
C LEU A 115 5.54 2.37 -8.88
N GLY A 116 6.00 1.19 -8.44
CA GLY A 116 5.73 0.65 -7.12
C GLY A 116 6.20 1.55 -5.98
N ILE A 117 7.36 2.20 -6.10
CA ILE A 117 7.81 3.19 -5.09
C ILE A 117 6.85 4.39 -5.03
N ILE A 118 6.44 4.93 -6.18
CA ILE A 118 5.49 6.06 -6.24
C ILE A 118 4.15 5.64 -5.62
N LEU A 119 3.65 4.46 -5.94
CA LEU A 119 2.40 3.92 -5.41
C LEU A 119 2.48 3.65 -3.91
N ALA A 120 3.59 3.13 -3.39
CA ALA A 120 3.78 2.95 -1.97
C ALA A 120 3.91 4.28 -1.22
N ALA A 121 4.53 5.30 -1.82
CA ALA A 121 4.55 6.65 -1.28
C ALA A 121 3.14 7.27 -1.23
N ALA A 122 2.34 7.08 -2.29
CA ALA A 122 0.94 7.48 -2.31
C ALA A 122 0.11 6.73 -1.25
N LEU A 123 0.36 5.44 -1.04
CA LEU A 123 -0.30 4.63 0.00
C LEU A 123 0.06 5.14 1.41
N ALA A 124 1.34 5.46 1.66
CA ALA A 124 1.80 6.06 2.91
C ALA A 124 1.16 7.44 3.16
N PHE A 125 1.09 8.28 2.12
CA PHE A 125 0.41 9.57 2.18
C PHE A 125 -1.11 9.43 2.44
N GLY A 126 -1.75 8.44 1.82
CA GLY A 126 -3.14 8.08 2.11
C GLY A 126 -3.33 7.71 3.58
N GLY A 127 -2.49 6.82 4.12
CA GLY A 127 -2.53 6.44 5.54
C GLY A 127 -2.29 7.61 6.50
N PHE A 128 -1.37 8.52 6.17
CA PHE A 128 -1.17 9.77 6.89
C PHE A 128 -2.42 10.65 6.90
N THR A 129 -3.10 10.75 5.75
CA THR A 129 -4.30 11.58 5.61
C THR A 129 -5.45 11.00 6.44
N VAL A 130 -5.68 9.69 6.39
CA VAL A 130 -6.66 9.00 7.26
C VAL A 130 -6.36 9.24 8.75
N ASN A 131 -5.09 9.21 9.15
CA ASN A 131 -4.70 9.48 10.54
C ASN A 131 -5.03 10.92 10.97
N LYS A 132 -4.81 11.91 10.09
CA LYS A 132 -5.16 13.32 10.37
C LYS A 132 -6.66 13.52 10.48
N GLU A 133 -7.43 12.95 9.56
CA GLU A 133 -8.89 13.01 9.57
C GLU A 133 -9.48 12.38 10.85
N SER A 134 -8.92 11.25 11.29
CA SER A 134 -9.32 10.56 12.53
C SER A 134 -8.97 11.34 13.81
N SER A 135 -7.91 12.15 13.77
CA SER A 135 -7.48 12.97 14.91
C SER A 135 -8.30 14.27 15.01
N ALA A 136 -8.70 14.84 13.87
CA ALA A 136 -9.54 16.03 13.83
C ALA A 136 -10.95 15.77 14.38
N SER A 137 -11.52 14.59 14.12
CA SER A 137 -12.83 14.21 14.66
C SER A 137 -12.83 13.97 16.17
N SER A 138 -11.70 13.60 16.75
CA SER A 138 -11.55 13.37 18.20
C SER A 138 -11.21 14.65 18.98
N GLY A 139 -10.53 15.62 18.36
CA GLY A 139 -10.22 16.93 18.96
C GLY A 139 -11.40 17.90 19.06
N GLY A 140 -12.43 17.75 18.20
CA GLY A 140 -13.61 18.62 18.21
C GLY A 140 -14.63 18.35 19.32
N PHE A 141 -14.48 17.26 20.08
CA PHE A 141 -15.37 16.93 21.21
C PHE A 141 -14.95 17.61 22.53
N ILE A 142 -13.76 18.24 22.56
CA ILE A 142 -13.14 18.80 23.77
C ILE A 142 -13.07 20.34 23.75
N ALA A 143 -13.74 20.99 22.79
CA ALA A 143 -13.86 22.45 22.67
C ALA A 143 -15.34 22.85 22.73
#